data_AF-A0A7V5IZM3-F1
#
_entry.id   AF-A0A7V5IZM3-F1
#
_cell.length_a   1.000
_cell.length_b   1.000
_cell.length_c   1.000
_cell.angle_alpha   90.00
_cell.angle_beta   90.00
_cell.angle_gamma   90.00
#
_symmetry.space_group_name_H-M   'P 1'
#
loop_
_entity.id
_entity.type
_entity.pdbx_description
1 polymer ?
#
loop_
_entity_poly.entity_id
_entity_poly.type
_entity_poly.pdbx_seq_one_letter_code
_entity_poly.pdbx_strand_id
1 'polypeptide(L)'
;MIEERKKIIFWRLERWLTALERRPLGWRAFWGLFSALVVLRMTLTQYTWEDFFQAEIRTWWREFFANWFSFAFLFVLLTLFLSRLLRRRIEAVANVLLVGFWIILLPGLVQRIWFPGALSYYEFASLEQLGRDFLTIFANDPLVGVSGDMRLQIILGVLGIWFYVLISTRRFWRALVALVGSYAVFFLVASLPSWIVIATRGPMEGFWQIDAARIAGLFTAPSSLLAFSLSDPSQALAARMNVFYLLALAVCGGWFFAYRFKCEERAGSLPWRKIFPWALLAVFFLFLGAGVGLWLTSASMKVLFMGYFSAPAAVLAVLGAAALGAAAAFGERAFTDGRSLAQTFSF
;
A
#
# COMPACT_ATOMS: atom_id res chain seq x y z
N MET A 1 18.93 -14.52 40.23
CA MET A 1 18.41 -15.52 39.26
C MET A 1 17.40 -14.93 38.25
N ILE A 2 16.36 -14.18 38.67
CA ILE A 2 15.36 -13.62 37.73
C ILE A 2 15.97 -12.58 36.77
N GLU A 3 16.87 -11.71 37.25
CA GLU A 3 17.52 -10.71 36.38
C GLU A 3 18.43 -11.33 35.31
N GLU A 4 19.15 -12.40 35.63
CA GLU A 4 20.00 -13.09 34.65
C GLU A 4 19.16 -13.74 33.55
N ARG A 5 18.03 -14.36 33.91
CA ARG A 5 17.10 -14.94 32.92
C ARG A 5 16.55 -13.86 31.98
N LYS A 6 16.19 -12.68 32.51
CA LYS A 6 15.73 -11.53 31.70
C LYS A 6 16.80 -11.08 30.71
N LYS A 7 18.06 -10.96 31.16
CA LYS A 7 19.20 -10.58 30.31
C LYS A 7 19.42 -11.59 29.17
N ILE A 8 19.33 -12.89 29.46
CA ILE A 8 19.51 -13.96 28.46
C ILE A 8 18.42 -13.90 27.37
N ILE A 9 17.14 -13.77 27.76
CA ILE A 9 16.03 -13.71 26.81
C ILE A 9 16.17 -12.49 25.91
N PHE A 10 16.45 -11.31 26.50
CA PHE A 10 16.61 -10.08 25.76
C PHE A 10 17.76 -10.16 24.74
N TRP A 11 18.91 -10.72 25.15
CA TRP A 11 20.06 -10.92 24.26
C TRP A 11 19.73 -11.86 23.09
N ARG A 12 18.98 -12.94 23.33
CA ARG A 12 18.55 -13.87 22.26
C ARG A 12 17.64 -13.17 21.24
N LEU A 13 16.66 -12.40 21.71
CA LEU A 13 15.75 -11.65 20.85
C LEU A 13 16.48 -10.58 20.03
N GLU A 14 17.39 -9.82 20.66
CA GLU A 14 18.21 -8.82 19.98
C GLU A 14 19.07 -9.46 18.88
N ARG A 15 19.69 -10.62 19.16
CA ARG A 15 20.49 -11.36 18.18
C ARG A 15 19.64 -11.83 17.00
N TRP A 16 18.44 -12.35 17.27
CA TRP A 16 17.51 -12.80 16.23
C TRP A 16 17.03 -11.64 15.35
N LEU A 17 16.64 -10.51 15.96
CA LEU A 17 16.25 -9.30 15.23
C LEU A 17 17.40 -8.76 14.36
N THR A 18 18.61 -8.71 14.91
CA THR A 18 19.80 -8.29 14.16
C THR A 18 20.09 -9.23 12.99
N ALA A 19 19.84 -10.54 13.16
CA ALA A 19 19.99 -11.50 12.07
C ALA A 19 18.95 -11.26 10.96
N LEU A 20 17.70 -10.94 11.30
CA LEU A 20 16.66 -10.59 10.32
C LEU A 20 17.01 -9.32 9.55
N GLU A 21 17.44 -8.28 10.24
CA GLU A 21 17.80 -6.99 9.64
C GLU A 21 18.94 -7.09 8.62
N ARG A 22 19.87 -8.02 8.83
CA ARG A 22 21.05 -8.22 7.97
C ARG A 22 20.78 -9.10 6.75
N ARG A 23 19.63 -9.78 6.68
CA ARG A 23 19.34 -10.65 5.52
C ARG A 23 19.12 -9.79 4.27
N PRO A 24 19.80 -10.07 3.15
CA PRO A 24 19.53 -9.35 1.91
C PRO A 24 18.13 -9.73 1.43
N LEU A 25 17.23 -8.76 1.41
CA LEU A 25 15.89 -8.95 0.87
C LEU A 25 15.89 -8.59 -0.61
N GLY A 26 15.99 -9.61 -1.46
CA GLY A 26 15.79 -9.41 -2.89
C GLY A 26 14.35 -8.95 -3.16
N TRP A 27 14.17 -7.97 -4.05
CA TRP A 27 12.84 -7.44 -4.40
C TRP A 27 11.85 -8.54 -4.83
N ARG A 28 12.34 -9.57 -5.54
CA ARG A 28 11.52 -10.73 -5.94
C ARG A 28 11.02 -11.53 -4.75
N ALA A 29 11.92 -11.80 -3.79
CA ALA A 29 11.57 -12.52 -2.57
C ALA A 29 10.59 -11.71 -1.72
N PHE A 30 10.78 -10.40 -1.62
CA PHE A 30 9.84 -9.50 -0.95
C PHE A 30 8.44 -9.60 -1.55
N TRP A 31 8.28 -9.37 -2.86
CA TRP A 31 6.95 -9.39 -3.49
C TRP A 31 6.33 -10.78 -3.48
N GLY A 32 7.12 -11.84 -3.62
CA GLY A 32 6.65 -13.22 -3.51
C GLY A 32 6.09 -13.52 -2.12
N LEU A 33 6.86 -13.22 -1.06
CA LEU A 33 6.44 -13.44 0.32
C LEU A 33 5.26 -12.54 0.71
N PHE A 34 5.30 -11.26 0.33
CA PHE A 34 4.23 -10.31 0.62
C PHE A 34 2.92 -10.73 -0.05
N SER A 35 2.97 -11.10 -1.34
CA SER A 35 1.78 -11.56 -2.05
C SER A 35 1.27 -12.89 -1.50
N ALA A 36 2.16 -13.82 -1.14
CA ALA A 36 1.79 -15.07 -0.50
C ALA A 36 1.09 -14.85 0.84
N LEU A 37 1.53 -13.89 1.65
CA LEU A 37 0.85 -13.50 2.90
C LEU A 37 -0.57 -12.99 2.65
N VAL A 38 -0.76 -12.14 1.63
CA VAL A 38 -2.08 -11.61 1.28
C VAL A 38 -3.00 -12.72 0.77
N VAL A 39 -2.53 -13.59 -0.11
CA VAL A 39 -3.30 -14.76 -0.59
C VAL A 39 -3.70 -15.65 0.59
N LEU A 40 -2.74 -15.99 1.45
CA LEU A 40 -2.99 -16.84 2.61
C LEU A 40 -4.02 -16.21 3.55
N ARG A 41 -3.94 -14.90 3.78
CA ARG A 41 -4.97 -14.18 4.55
C ARG A 41 -6.35 -14.36 3.93
N MET A 42 -6.50 -14.07 2.64
CA MET A 42 -7.79 -14.15 1.96
C MET A 42 -8.40 -15.54 2.06
N THR A 43 -7.59 -16.58 1.87
CA THR A 43 -8.02 -17.98 2.02
C THR A 43 -8.49 -18.29 3.45
N LEU A 44 -7.91 -17.65 4.48
CA LEU A 44 -8.34 -17.85 5.86
C LEU A 44 -9.61 -17.06 6.21
N THR A 45 -9.74 -15.82 5.72
CA THR A 45 -10.80 -14.88 6.11
C THR A 45 -12.08 -14.99 5.29
N GLN A 46 -11.99 -15.07 3.96
CA GLN A 46 -13.14 -14.78 3.09
C GLN A 46 -13.78 -16.03 2.51
N TYR A 47 -13.07 -17.15 2.50
CA TYR A 47 -13.56 -18.34 1.84
C TYR A 47 -13.52 -19.52 2.81
N THR A 48 -14.68 -20.13 3.05
CA THR A 48 -14.65 -21.57 3.30
C THR A 48 -14.03 -22.24 2.06
N TRP A 49 -13.43 -23.42 2.20
CA TRP A 49 -12.83 -24.11 1.04
C TRP A 49 -13.84 -24.27 -0.12
N GLU A 50 -15.14 -24.35 0.20
CA GLU A 50 -16.23 -24.43 -0.77
C GLU A 50 -16.49 -23.09 -1.48
N ASP A 51 -16.56 -21.97 -0.75
CA ASP A 51 -16.78 -20.64 -1.34
C ASP A 51 -15.61 -20.23 -2.26
N PHE A 52 -14.38 -20.66 -1.93
CA PHE A 52 -13.19 -20.33 -2.72
C PHE A 52 -13.30 -20.83 -4.16
N PHE A 53 -13.80 -22.06 -4.34
CA PHE A 53 -13.94 -22.67 -5.66
C PHE A 53 -15.19 -22.22 -6.42
N GLN A 54 -16.18 -21.67 -5.71
CA GLN A 54 -17.40 -21.14 -6.31
C GLN A 54 -17.32 -19.65 -6.66
N ALA A 55 -16.39 -18.92 -6.04
CA ALA A 55 -16.20 -17.51 -6.30
C ALA A 55 -15.75 -17.27 -7.75
N GLU A 56 -16.38 -16.30 -8.41
CA GLU A 56 -15.91 -15.84 -9.70
C GLU A 56 -14.47 -15.33 -9.58
N ILE A 57 -13.58 -15.78 -10.47
CA ILE A 57 -12.17 -15.36 -10.53
C ILE A 57 -12.00 -13.84 -10.51
N ARG A 58 -12.97 -13.11 -11.07
CA ARG A 58 -13.03 -11.65 -11.08
C ARG A 58 -13.21 -11.06 -9.68
N THR A 59 -14.10 -11.62 -8.87
CA THR A 59 -14.33 -11.18 -7.50
C THR A 59 -13.09 -11.45 -6.66
N TRP A 60 -12.48 -12.62 -6.84
CA TRP A 60 -11.23 -12.97 -6.19
C TRP A 60 -10.11 -11.96 -6.48
N TRP A 61 -9.87 -11.62 -7.76
CA TRP A 61 -8.83 -10.65 -8.13
C TRP A 61 -9.08 -9.27 -7.54
N ARG A 62 -10.32 -8.80 -7.54
CA ARG A 62 -10.68 -7.48 -6.99
C ARG A 62 -10.41 -7.40 -5.50
N GLU A 63 -10.81 -8.42 -4.76
CA GLU A 63 -10.54 -8.50 -3.32
C GLU A 63 -9.05 -8.69 -3.03
N PHE A 64 -8.36 -9.47 -3.85
CA PHE A 64 -6.91 -9.61 -3.79
C PHE A 64 -6.22 -8.27 -3.93
N PHE A 65 -6.52 -7.51 -4.98
CA PHE A 65 -5.92 -6.20 -5.17
C PHE A 65 -6.32 -5.21 -4.05
N ALA A 66 -7.52 -5.31 -3.49
CA ALA A 66 -7.93 -4.48 -2.35
C ALA A 66 -7.10 -4.72 -1.11
N ASN A 67 -6.96 -5.99 -0.75
CA ASN A 67 -6.16 -6.39 0.39
C ASN A 67 -4.68 -6.12 0.13
N TRP A 68 -4.19 -6.40 -1.08
CA TRP A 68 -2.81 -6.20 -1.45
C TRP A 68 -2.42 -4.73 -1.42
N PHE A 69 -3.20 -3.83 -2.05
CA PHE A 69 -2.87 -2.41 -2.09
C PHE A 69 -3.00 -1.75 -0.72
N SER A 70 -4.03 -2.09 0.06
CA SER A 70 -4.20 -1.56 1.42
C SER A 70 -3.04 -1.97 2.33
N PHE A 71 -2.66 -3.25 2.33
CA PHE A 71 -1.52 -3.72 3.12
C PHE A 71 -0.18 -3.21 2.60
N ALA A 72 -0.01 -3.07 1.29
CA ALA A 72 1.22 -2.52 0.73
C ALA A 72 1.37 -1.06 1.16
N PHE A 73 0.27 -0.30 1.13
CA PHE A 73 0.26 1.09 1.57
C PHE A 73 0.62 1.20 3.07
N LEU A 74 -0.05 0.42 3.92
CA LEU A 74 0.27 0.32 5.35
C LEU A 74 1.74 -0.07 5.58
N PHE A 75 2.23 -1.09 4.87
CA PHE A 75 3.61 -1.58 4.98
C PHE A 75 4.61 -0.49 4.63
N VAL A 76 4.38 0.25 3.53
CA VAL A 76 5.21 1.37 3.11
C VAL A 76 5.23 2.48 4.16
N LEU A 77 4.06 2.89 4.67
CA LEU A 77 3.98 3.93 5.70
C LEU A 77 4.73 3.52 6.98
N LEU A 78 4.52 2.30 7.48
CA LEU A 78 5.21 1.78 8.66
C LEU A 78 6.72 1.67 8.44
N THR A 79 7.15 1.21 7.26
CA THR A 79 8.58 1.10 6.94
C THR A 79 9.24 2.48 6.88
N LEU A 80 8.60 3.45 6.24
CA LEU A 80 9.10 4.82 6.14
C LEU A 80 9.13 5.51 7.51
N PHE A 81 8.10 5.32 8.33
CA PHE A 81 8.03 5.84 9.69
C PHE A 81 9.15 5.24 10.58
N LEU A 82 9.26 3.91 10.62
CA LEU A 82 10.21 3.22 11.49
C LEU A 82 11.67 3.39 11.02
N SER A 83 11.94 3.40 9.71
CA SER A 83 13.29 3.66 9.20
C SER A 83 13.80 5.04 9.61
N ARG A 84 12.94 6.06 9.57
CA ARG A 84 13.27 7.41 10.06
C ARG A 84 13.44 7.44 11.58
N LEU A 85 12.53 6.84 12.33
CA LEU A 85 12.58 6.82 13.80
C LEU A 85 13.83 6.11 14.33
N LEU A 86 14.19 4.96 13.73
CA LEU A 86 15.35 4.16 14.13
C LEU A 86 16.65 4.61 13.47
N ARG A 87 16.59 5.47 12.45
CA ARG A 87 17.71 5.83 11.57
C ARG A 87 18.40 4.58 10.97
N ARG A 88 17.59 3.59 10.60
CA ARG A 88 18.06 2.33 9.97
C ARG A 88 17.72 2.32 8.49
N ARG A 89 18.45 1.49 7.75
CA ARG A 89 18.17 1.24 6.33
C ARG A 89 16.74 0.71 6.16
N ILE A 90 16.07 1.15 5.09
CA ILE A 90 14.67 0.81 4.83
C ILE A 90 14.50 -0.71 4.65
N GLU A 91 15.49 -1.35 4.04
CA GLU A 91 15.54 -2.80 3.80
C GLU A 91 15.58 -3.59 5.12
N ALA A 92 16.35 -3.12 6.10
CA ALA A 92 16.44 -3.75 7.41
C ALA A 92 15.10 -3.71 8.15
N VAL A 93 14.44 -2.55 8.12
CA VAL A 93 13.11 -2.38 8.74
C VAL A 93 12.04 -3.18 7.99
N ALA A 94 12.07 -3.17 6.65
CA ALA A 94 11.16 -3.94 5.81
C ALA A 94 11.27 -5.44 6.08
N ASN A 95 12.47 -5.98 6.28
CA ASN A 95 12.66 -7.39 6.67
C ASN A 95 11.94 -7.75 7.96
N VAL A 96 12.13 -6.93 9.00
CA VAL A 96 11.49 -7.16 10.30
C VAL A 96 9.98 -7.04 10.18
N LEU A 97 9.50 -6.01 9.47
CA LEU A 97 8.07 -5.81 9.24
C LEU A 97 7.46 -6.94 8.42
N LEU A 98 8.15 -7.49 7.42
CA LEU A 98 7.63 -8.60 6.60
C LEU A 98 7.39 -9.86 7.45
N VAL A 99 8.29 -10.13 8.40
CA VAL A 99 8.11 -11.21 9.38
C VAL A 99 6.99 -10.86 10.37
N GLY A 100 6.90 -9.61 10.83
CA GLY A 100 5.82 -9.15 11.70
C GLY A 100 4.44 -9.15 11.04
N PHE A 101 4.38 -8.96 9.72
CA PHE A 101 3.15 -8.91 8.92
C PHE A 101 2.39 -10.24 8.87
N TRP A 102 2.99 -11.35 9.34
CA TRP A 102 2.26 -12.60 9.61
C TRP A 102 1.06 -12.40 10.55
N ILE A 103 1.07 -11.33 11.35
CA ILE A 103 -0.06 -10.92 12.17
C ILE A 103 -1.34 -10.67 11.37
N ILE A 104 -1.23 -10.36 10.08
CA ILE A 104 -2.38 -10.18 9.18
C ILE A 104 -3.21 -11.46 9.04
N LEU A 105 -2.65 -12.64 9.34
CA LEU A 105 -3.36 -13.90 9.27
C LEU A 105 -4.27 -14.15 10.49
N LEU A 106 -4.04 -13.45 11.62
CA LEU A 106 -4.80 -13.64 12.86
C LEU A 106 -6.30 -13.40 12.70
N PRO A 107 -6.77 -12.33 12.04
CA PRO A 107 -8.18 -12.10 11.80
C PRO A 107 -8.97 -13.33 11.33
N GLY A 108 -8.49 -14.00 10.27
CA GLY A 108 -9.18 -15.18 9.74
C GLY A 108 -9.22 -16.36 10.70
N LEU A 109 -8.25 -16.46 11.61
CA LEU A 109 -8.20 -17.50 12.63
C LEU A 109 -9.12 -17.18 13.83
N VAL A 110 -9.15 -15.92 14.25
CA VAL A 110 -9.90 -15.48 15.44
C VAL A 110 -11.38 -15.25 15.11
N GLN A 111 -11.69 -14.70 13.95
CA GLN A 111 -13.06 -14.38 13.53
C GLN A 111 -13.95 -15.63 13.49
N ARG A 112 -13.42 -16.76 13.03
CA ARG A 112 -14.14 -18.06 13.01
C ARG A 112 -14.57 -18.55 14.40
N ILE A 113 -13.97 -18.04 15.46
CA ILE A 113 -14.16 -18.56 16.82
C ILE A 113 -14.80 -17.52 17.75
N TRP A 114 -14.47 -16.22 17.63
CA TRP A 114 -14.83 -15.20 18.64
C TRP A 114 -15.72 -14.04 18.14
N PHE A 115 -15.75 -13.72 16.84
CA PHE A 115 -16.40 -12.49 16.35
C PHE A 115 -17.19 -12.68 15.04
N PRO A 116 -18.37 -13.32 15.05
CA PRO A 116 -19.22 -13.39 13.87
C PRO A 116 -19.87 -12.03 13.57
N GLY A 117 -19.80 -11.57 12.31
CA GLY A 117 -20.78 -10.60 11.78
C GLY A 117 -20.36 -9.13 11.61
N ALA A 118 -19.12 -8.72 11.89
CA ALA A 118 -18.69 -7.36 11.54
C ALA A 118 -18.36 -7.23 10.04
N LEU A 119 -18.97 -6.25 9.36
CA LEU A 119 -19.02 -6.14 7.90
C LEU A 119 -17.91 -5.28 7.26
N SER A 120 -17.10 -4.53 8.04
CA SER A 120 -16.16 -3.56 7.47
C SER A 120 -14.77 -3.57 8.10
N TYR A 121 -13.75 -3.41 7.23
CA TYR A 121 -12.35 -3.16 7.60
C TYR A 121 -12.04 -1.68 7.82
N TYR A 122 -12.99 -0.79 7.47
CA TYR A 122 -12.79 0.66 7.47
C TYR A 122 -13.73 1.38 8.44
N GLU A 123 -13.22 2.48 9.00
CA GLU A 123 -13.95 3.41 9.84
C GLU A 123 -14.59 4.51 8.96
N PHE A 124 -15.92 4.58 8.97
CA PHE A 124 -16.70 5.66 8.36
C PHE A 124 -17.19 6.58 9.47
N ALA A 125 -16.49 7.70 9.70
CA ALA A 125 -16.71 8.57 10.85
C ALA A 125 -16.58 10.04 10.42
N SER A 126 -17.39 10.91 11.02
CA SER A 126 -17.27 12.37 10.84
C SER A 126 -15.95 12.89 11.43
N LEU A 127 -15.56 14.13 11.13
CA LEU A 127 -14.31 14.71 11.66
C LEU A 127 -14.25 14.71 13.20
N GLU A 128 -15.37 15.03 13.86
CA GLU A 128 -15.48 14.97 15.31
C GLU A 128 -15.34 13.54 15.82
N GLN A 129 -16.04 12.60 15.17
CA GLN A 129 -16.05 11.20 15.56
C GLN A 129 -14.66 10.56 15.39
N LEU A 130 -13.93 10.87 14.31
CA LEU A 130 -12.54 10.44 14.12
C LEU A 130 -11.63 10.83 15.30
N GLY A 131 -11.82 12.04 15.86
CA GLY A 131 -11.07 12.47 17.03
C GLY A 131 -11.38 11.63 18.27
N ARG A 132 -12.65 11.25 18.47
CA ARG A 132 -13.09 10.37 19.56
C ARG A 132 -12.57 8.94 19.33
N ASP A 133 -12.76 8.39 18.14
CA ASP A 133 -12.38 7.02 17.76
C ASP A 133 -10.88 6.78 17.86
N PHE A 134 -10.07 7.82 17.57
CA PHE A 134 -8.62 7.78 17.77
C PHE A 134 -8.24 7.59 19.25
N LEU A 135 -9.01 8.15 20.17
CA LEU A 135 -8.76 8.04 21.61
C LEU A 135 -9.36 6.78 22.22
N THR A 136 -10.41 6.21 21.60
CA THR A 136 -11.10 5.02 22.10
C THR A 136 -10.72 3.72 21.38
N ILE A 137 -9.64 3.71 20.59
CA ILE A 137 -9.16 2.52 19.84
C ILE A 137 -10.27 1.99 18.90
N PHE A 138 -10.82 2.87 18.07
CA PHE A 138 -11.98 2.63 17.18
C PHE A 138 -13.24 2.37 18.00
N ALA A 139 -14.20 3.30 18.02
CA ALA A 139 -15.39 3.21 18.89
C ALA A 139 -16.19 1.92 18.68
N ASN A 140 -16.92 1.48 19.71
CA ASN A 140 -17.69 0.23 19.71
C ASN A 140 -19.01 0.34 18.93
N ASP A 141 -18.97 0.72 17.65
CA ASP A 141 -20.12 0.52 16.78
C ASP A 141 -20.02 -0.87 16.11
N PRO A 142 -20.93 -1.82 16.43
CA PRO A 142 -20.91 -3.17 15.87
C PRO A 142 -21.37 -3.23 14.40
N LEU A 143 -21.99 -2.16 13.88
CA LEU A 143 -22.56 -2.14 12.53
C LEU A 143 -21.70 -1.36 11.54
N VAL A 144 -21.08 -0.26 11.97
CA VAL A 144 -20.30 0.63 11.09
C VAL A 144 -18.97 0.98 11.75
N GLY A 145 -17.93 0.23 11.45
CA GLY A 145 -16.59 0.52 11.97
C GLY A 145 -15.61 -0.64 11.82
N VAL A 146 -14.41 -0.46 12.35
CA VAL A 146 -13.36 -1.47 12.34
C VAL A 146 -13.79 -2.68 13.18
N SER A 147 -13.81 -3.85 12.56
CA SER A 147 -14.16 -5.13 13.19
C SER A 147 -13.24 -5.51 14.37
N GLY A 148 -13.77 -6.25 15.35
CA GLY A 148 -13.03 -6.60 16.58
C GLY A 148 -11.73 -7.38 16.34
N ASP A 149 -11.73 -8.25 15.33
CA ASP A 149 -10.55 -8.99 14.87
C ASP A 149 -9.48 -8.07 14.28
N MET A 150 -9.88 -7.04 13.53
CA MET A 150 -8.97 -6.04 12.99
C MET A 150 -8.42 -5.13 14.11
N ARG A 151 -9.22 -4.79 15.12
CA ARG A 151 -8.72 -4.06 16.31
C ARG A 151 -7.68 -4.86 17.06
N LEU A 152 -7.94 -6.15 17.30
CA LEU A 152 -6.97 -7.04 17.92
C LEU A 152 -5.66 -7.09 17.11
N GLN A 153 -5.76 -7.19 15.79
CA GLN A 153 -4.60 -7.16 14.89
C GLN A 153 -3.82 -5.85 15.02
N ILE A 154 -4.50 -4.70 15.05
CA ILE A 154 -3.86 -3.39 15.22
C ILE A 154 -3.15 -3.32 16.58
N ILE A 155 -3.82 -3.73 17.67
CA ILE A 155 -3.24 -3.74 19.02
C ILE A 155 -1.98 -4.60 19.05
N LEU A 156 -2.05 -5.83 18.56
CA LEU A 156 -0.91 -6.74 18.54
C LEU A 156 0.22 -6.22 17.62
N GLY A 157 -0.12 -5.59 16.51
CA GLY A 157 0.85 -5.01 15.56
C GLY A 157 1.60 -3.83 16.17
N VAL A 158 0.86 -2.91 16.81
CA VAL A 158 1.40 -1.76 17.54
C VAL A 158 2.28 -2.20 18.71
N LEU A 159 1.83 -3.19 19.49
CA LEU A 159 2.63 -3.78 20.57
C LEU A 159 3.90 -4.44 20.04
N GLY A 160 3.81 -5.21 18.95
CA GLY A 160 4.96 -5.84 18.31
C GLY A 160 6.00 -4.81 17.86
N ILE A 161 5.55 -3.70 17.27
CA ILE A 161 6.42 -2.58 16.88
C ILE A 161 7.04 -1.91 18.10
N TRP A 162 6.27 -1.66 19.17
CA TRP A 162 6.78 -1.11 20.42
C TRP A 162 7.88 -1.99 21.01
N PHE A 163 7.66 -3.30 21.11
CA PHE A 163 8.66 -4.26 21.58
C PHE A 163 9.90 -4.29 20.69
N TYR A 164 9.71 -4.30 19.36
CA TYR A 164 10.82 -4.25 18.41
C TYR A 164 11.70 -3.02 18.63
N VAL A 165 11.11 -1.83 18.74
CA VAL A 165 11.85 -0.58 18.95
C VAL A 165 12.48 -0.53 20.34
N LEU A 166 11.79 -1.02 21.37
CA LEU A 166 12.31 -1.10 22.73
C LEU A 166 13.55 -1.99 22.80
N ILE A 167 13.50 -3.18 22.19
CA ILE A 167 14.63 -4.11 22.15
C ILE A 167 15.79 -3.50 21.35
N SER A 168 15.49 -2.93 20.19
CA SER A 168 16.49 -2.43 19.24
C SER A 168 17.21 -1.15 19.69
N THR A 169 16.57 -0.33 20.51
CA THR A 169 17.13 0.97 20.94
C THR A 169 17.43 1.05 22.42
N ARG A 170 16.84 0.18 23.24
CA ARG A 170 16.84 0.24 24.71
C ARG A 170 16.37 1.58 25.28
N ARG A 171 15.60 2.36 24.50
CA ARG A 171 15.10 3.69 24.88
C ARG A 171 13.58 3.68 24.94
N PHE A 172 13.05 3.72 26.15
CA PHE A 172 11.60 3.69 26.40
C PHE A 172 10.84 4.78 25.62
N TRP A 173 11.31 6.03 25.63
CA TRP A 173 10.67 7.13 24.91
C TRP A 173 10.59 6.91 23.39
N ARG A 174 11.64 6.33 22.77
CA ARG A 174 11.59 5.98 21.34
C ARG A 174 10.58 4.88 21.07
N ALA A 175 10.50 3.90 21.96
CA ALA A 175 9.48 2.85 21.86
C ALA A 175 8.07 3.45 21.99
N LEU A 176 7.84 4.35 22.96
CA LEU A 176 6.55 5.02 23.13
C LEU A 176 6.15 5.85 21.90
N VAL A 177 7.10 6.59 21.29
CA VAL A 177 6.86 7.27 20.02
C VAL A 177 6.52 6.28 18.91
N ALA A 178 7.17 5.11 18.87
CA ALA A 178 6.83 4.06 17.91
C ALA A 178 5.43 3.49 18.14
N LEU A 179 5.01 3.30 19.39
CA LEU A 179 3.67 2.85 19.76
C LEU A 179 2.61 3.82 19.24
N VAL A 180 2.69 5.09 19.64
CA VAL A 180 1.71 6.11 19.25
C VAL A 180 1.76 6.38 17.74
N GLY A 181 2.96 6.49 17.16
CA GLY A 181 3.11 6.76 15.73
C GLY A 181 2.66 5.60 14.84
N SER A 182 2.94 4.35 15.23
CA SER A 182 2.42 3.20 14.47
C SER A 182 0.91 3.06 14.61
N TYR A 183 0.35 3.29 15.81
CA TYR A 183 -1.10 3.36 16.00
C TYR A 183 -1.74 4.43 15.10
N ALA A 184 -1.14 5.63 15.03
CA ALA A 184 -1.61 6.68 14.14
C ALA A 184 -1.55 6.28 12.66
N VAL A 185 -0.52 5.54 12.23
CA VAL A 185 -0.45 4.99 10.87
C VAL A 185 -1.56 3.97 10.61
N PHE A 186 -1.80 3.04 11.54
CA PHE A 186 -2.92 2.09 11.42
C PHE A 186 -4.27 2.81 11.38
N PHE A 187 -4.49 3.77 12.27
CA PHE A 187 -5.70 4.57 12.32
C PHE A 187 -5.93 5.35 11.02
N LEU A 188 -4.90 6.00 10.49
CA LEU A 188 -4.97 6.74 9.23
C LEU A 188 -5.40 5.83 8.06
N VAL A 189 -4.84 4.62 7.97
CA VAL A 189 -5.20 3.66 6.92
C VAL A 189 -6.62 3.14 7.12
N ALA A 190 -7.01 2.80 8.35
CA ALA A 190 -8.36 2.29 8.66
C ALA A 190 -9.46 3.34 8.45
N SER A 191 -9.17 4.62 8.73
CA SER A 191 -10.09 5.75 8.55
C SER A 191 -9.93 6.48 7.21
N LEU A 192 -9.14 5.93 6.28
CA LEU A 192 -8.83 6.58 5.01
C LEU A 192 -10.06 7.03 4.20
N PRO A 193 -11.17 6.25 4.10
CA PRO A 193 -12.37 6.71 3.40
C PRO A 193 -12.90 8.03 3.96
N SER A 194 -12.91 8.17 5.29
CA SER A 194 -13.39 9.36 5.99
C SER A 194 -12.52 10.57 5.68
N TRP A 195 -11.20 10.42 5.74
CA TRP A 195 -10.27 11.49 5.36
C TRP A 195 -10.45 11.93 3.90
N ILE A 196 -10.68 10.99 2.99
CA ILE A 196 -10.91 11.30 1.57
C ILE A 196 -12.18 12.15 1.41
N VAL A 197 -13.31 11.74 1.99
CA VAL A 197 -14.56 12.52 1.84
C VAL A 197 -14.43 13.88 2.50
N ILE A 198 -13.85 13.94 3.71
CA ILE A 198 -13.67 15.21 4.43
C ILE A 198 -12.77 16.17 3.65
N ALA A 199 -11.64 15.70 3.14
CA ALA A 199 -10.72 16.54 2.37
C ALA A 199 -11.34 17.06 1.07
N THR A 200 -12.20 16.26 0.45
CA THR A 200 -12.70 16.54 -0.90
C THR A 200 -14.06 17.24 -0.94
N ARG A 201 -14.96 16.94 0.01
CA ARG A 201 -16.29 17.56 0.14
C ARG A 201 -16.34 18.66 1.20
N GLY A 202 -15.44 18.61 2.20
CA GLY A 202 -15.41 19.55 3.31
C GLY A 202 -15.29 21.02 2.90
N PRO A 203 -14.52 21.40 1.86
CA PRO A 203 -14.46 22.79 1.39
C PRO A 203 -15.78 23.33 0.84
N MET A 204 -16.64 22.45 0.28
CA MET A 204 -17.91 22.85 -0.35
C MET A 204 -19.10 22.76 0.62
N GLU A 205 -19.10 21.73 1.46
CA GLU A 205 -20.23 21.36 2.30
C GLU A 205 -19.99 21.73 3.78
N GLY A 206 -18.77 22.12 4.14
CA GLY A 206 -18.34 22.35 5.52
C GLY A 206 -17.77 21.09 6.17
N PHE A 207 -16.54 21.17 6.70
CA PHE A 207 -15.81 20.03 7.28
C PHE A 207 -16.57 19.30 8.41
N TRP A 208 -17.36 20.03 9.18
CA TRP A 208 -18.14 19.49 10.30
C TRP A 208 -19.52 18.97 9.91
N GLN A 209 -19.99 19.23 8.69
CA GLN A 209 -21.31 18.79 8.20
C GLN A 209 -21.28 17.41 7.55
N ILE A 210 -20.09 16.82 7.38
CA ILE A 210 -19.92 15.50 6.77
C ILE A 210 -20.16 14.44 7.83
N ASP A 211 -21.27 13.74 7.73
CA ASP A 211 -21.66 12.65 8.63
C ASP A 211 -21.11 11.28 8.19
N ALA A 212 -21.09 10.33 9.13
CA ALA A 212 -20.64 8.96 8.91
C ALA A 212 -21.48 8.23 7.84
N ALA A 213 -22.80 8.42 7.85
CA ALA A 213 -23.73 7.75 6.94
C ALA A 213 -23.49 8.14 5.48
N ARG A 214 -23.17 9.40 5.20
CA ARG A 214 -22.83 9.89 3.87
C ARG A 214 -21.49 9.38 3.41
N ILE A 215 -20.48 9.32 4.28
CA ILE A 215 -19.18 8.72 3.96
C ILE A 215 -19.39 7.26 3.59
N ALA A 216 -20.10 6.50 4.43
CA ALA A 216 -20.42 5.10 4.17
C ALA A 216 -21.16 4.97 2.83
N GLY A 217 -22.23 5.75 2.62
CA GLY A 217 -23.03 5.75 1.40
C GLY A 217 -22.22 6.04 0.14
N LEU A 218 -21.28 6.98 0.16
CA LEU A 218 -20.41 7.27 -0.98
C LEU A 218 -19.53 6.08 -1.38
N PHE A 219 -19.08 5.30 -0.39
CA PHE A 219 -18.19 4.17 -0.62
C PHE A 219 -18.93 2.85 -0.84
N THR A 220 -20.14 2.69 -0.33
CA THR A 220 -20.92 1.45 -0.43
C THR A 220 -22.03 1.52 -1.47
N ALA A 221 -22.43 2.72 -1.93
CA ALA A 221 -23.51 2.84 -2.92
C ALA A 221 -23.14 2.09 -4.21
N PRO A 222 -24.11 1.38 -4.82
CA PRO A 222 -23.91 0.74 -6.11
C PRO A 222 -23.37 1.72 -7.15
N SER A 223 -22.41 1.28 -7.94
CA SER A 223 -21.84 2.12 -8.99
C SER A 223 -21.37 1.30 -10.18
N SER A 224 -21.30 1.96 -11.34
CA SER A 224 -20.67 1.37 -12.51
C SER A 224 -19.22 1.84 -12.60
N LEU A 225 -18.26 1.01 -12.20
CA LEU A 225 -16.84 1.25 -12.48
C LEU A 225 -16.47 0.49 -13.75
N LEU A 226 -15.89 1.15 -14.77
CA LEU A 226 -15.38 0.51 -15.99
C LEU A 226 -16.40 -0.39 -16.72
N ALA A 227 -17.67 0.04 -16.80
CA ALA A 227 -18.80 -0.73 -17.34
C ALA A 227 -19.20 -1.99 -16.52
N PHE A 228 -18.62 -2.20 -15.34
CA PHE A 228 -19.04 -3.24 -14.40
C PHE A 228 -20.10 -2.68 -13.46
N SER A 229 -21.27 -3.32 -13.37
CA SER A 229 -22.27 -3.03 -12.35
C SER A 229 -21.83 -3.63 -11.01
N LEU A 230 -21.51 -2.78 -10.04
CA LEU A 230 -21.23 -3.18 -8.66
C LEU A 230 -22.53 -3.05 -7.87
N SER A 231 -23.33 -4.10 -7.82
CA SER A 231 -24.57 -4.15 -7.04
C SER A 231 -24.33 -4.43 -5.56
N ASP A 232 -23.27 -5.18 -5.25
CA ASP A 232 -22.88 -5.53 -3.88
C ASP A 232 -22.09 -4.36 -3.22
N PRO A 233 -22.56 -3.83 -2.08
CA PRO A 233 -21.88 -2.79 -1.31
C PRO A 233 -20.41 -3.08 -1.00
N SER A 234 -20.08 -4.34 -0.69
CA SER A 234 -18.71 -4.75 -0.34
C SER A 234 -17.77 -4.65 -1.53
N GLN A 235 -18.24 -5.04 -2.72
CA GLN A 235 -17.50 -4.96 -3.97
C GLN A 235 -17.34 -3.50 -4.44
N ALA A 236 -18.37 -2.67 -4.24
CA ALA A 236 -18.32 -1.25 -4.54
C ALA A 236 -17.28 -0.53 -3.67
N LEU A 237 -17.26 -0.84 -2.37
CA LEU A 237 -16.27 -0.35 -1.41
C LEU A 237 -14.85 -0.79 -1.81
N ALA A 238 -14.63 -2.09 -2.03
CA ALA A 238 -13.34 -2.63 -2.43
C ALA A 238 -12.82 -1.97 -3.72
N ALA A 239 -13.65 -1.85 -4.76
CA ALA A 239 -13.25 -1.23 -6.01
C ALA A 239 -12.83 0.24 -5.85
N ARG A 240 -13.58 1.03 -5.08
CA ARG A 240 -13.23 2.43 -4.80
C ARG A 240 -11.94 2.54 -3.99
N MET A 241 -11.79 1.71 -2.96
CA MET A 241 -10.59 1.69 -2.14
C MET A 241 -9.36 1.27 -2.93
N ASN A 242 -9.47 0.36 -3.89
CA ASN A 242 -8.34 -0.01 -4.77
C ASN A 242 -7.78 1.19 -5.51
N VAL A 243 -8.66 2.03 -6.05
CA VAL A 243 -8.26 3.24 -6.76
C VAL A 243 -7.51 4.17 -5.80
N PHE A 244 -8.06 4.42 -4.60
CA PHE A 244 -7.41 5.30 -3.64
C PHE A 244 -6.08 4.76 -3.12
N TYR A 245 -5.98 3.47 -2.82
CA TYR A 245 -4.72 2.87 -2.39
C TYR A 245 -3.68 2.81 -3.50
N LEU A 246 -4.09 2.52 -4.74
CA LEU A 246 -3.19 2.56 -5.89
C LEU A 246 -2.63 3.98 -6.07
N LEU A 247 -3.48 5.00 -5.99
CA LEU A 247 -3.06 6.40 -6.03
C LEU A 247 -2.12 6.74 -4.89
N ALA A 248 -2.45 6.37 -3.66
CA ALA A 248 -1.64 6.64 -2.48
C ALA A 248 -0.27 5.92 -2.56
N LEU A 249 -0.23 4.67 -3.01
CA LEU A 249 0.99 3.93 -3.27
C LEU A 249 1.83 4.57 -4.37
N ALA A 250 1.20 5.08 -5.42
CA ALA A 250 1.92 5.75 -6.49
C ALA A 250 2.49 7.11 -6.04
N VAL A 251 1.79 7.86 -5.17
CA VAL A 251 2.35 9.04 -4.49
C VAL A 251 3.56 8.65 -3.63
N CYS A 252 3.39 7.67 -2.74
CA CYS A 252 4.45 7.25 -1.82
C CYS A 252 5.65 6.67 -2.57
N GLY A 253 5.41 5.87 -3.61
CA GLY A 253 6.42 5.29 -4.47
C GLY A 253 7.16 6.38 -5.25
N GLY A 254 6.44 7.28 -5.91
CA GLY A 254 7.02 8.41 -6.64
C GLY A 254 7.89 9.29 -5.75
N TRP A 255 7.40 9.63 -4.55
CA TRP A 255 8.17 10.40 -3.57
C TRP A 255 9.41 9.64 -3.07
N PHE A 256 9.27 8.35 -2.78
CA PHE A 256 10.37 7.50 -2.35
C PHE A 256 11.47 7.42 -3.43
N PHE A 257 11.08 7.20 -4.68
CA PHE A 257 12.02 7.19 -5.80
C PHE A 257 12.68 8.56 -5.97
N ALA A 258 11.92 9.65 -6.00
CA ALA A 258 12.48 11.00 -6.12
C ALA A 258 13.52 11.30 -5.02
N TYR A 259 13.22 10.91 -3.77
CA TYR A 259 14.17 11.03 -2.66
C TYR A 259 15.44 10.19 -2.88
N ARG A 260 15.28 8.92 -3.30
CA ARG A 260 16.42 8.01 -3.51
C ARG A 260 17.34 8.46 -4.64
N PHE A 261 16.78 8.99 -5.73
CA PHE A 261 17.54 9.48 -6.89
C PHE A 261 18.27 10.80 -6.61
N LYS A 262 17.68 11.71 -5.82
CA LYS A 262 18.37 12.95 -5.39
C LYS A 262 19.66 12.66 -4.62
N CYS A 263 19.71 11.56 -3.86
CA CYS A 263 20.95 11.13 -3.19
C CYS A 263 21.95 10.45 -4.14
N GLU A 264 21.49 9.88 -5.25
CA GLU A 264 22.28 9.07 -6.18
C GLU A 264 22.82 9.85 -7.38
N GLU A 265 22.30 11.04 -7.69
CA GLU A 265 22.91 11.96 -8.68
C GLU A 265 24.36 12.32 -8.37
N ARG A 266 24.81 12.13 -7.11
CA ARG A 266 26.23 12.22 -6.74
C ARG A 266 27.09 11.03 -7.22
N ALA A 267 26.51 9.96 -7.75
CA ALA A 267 27.19 8.68 -7.99
C ALA A 267 27.39 8.28 -9.48
N GLY A 268 27.18 9.20 -10.44
CA GLY A 268 27.62 8.98 -11.82
C GLY A 268 26.64 8.25 -12.75
N SER A 269 26.94 8.31 -14.05
CA SER A 269 26.05 8.47 -15.20
C SER A 269 25.47 7.18 -15.81
N LEU A 270 24.19 6.89 -15.55
CA LEU A 270 23.39 5.98 -16.40
C LEU A 270 22.09 6.69 -16.83
N PRO A 271 21.80 6.82 -18.14
CA PRO A 271 20.67 7.61 -18.63
C PRO A 271 19.30 7.01 -18.27
N TRP A 272 19.19 5.68 -18.18
CA TRP A 272 17.94 5.03 -17.75
C TRP A 272 17.58 5.34 -16.29
N ARG A 273 18.56 5.65 -15.42
CA ARG A 273 18.32 6.11 -14.05
C ARG A 273 17.65 7.47 -13.99
N LYS A 274 17.82 8.30 -15.03
CA LYS A 274 17.13 9.59 -15.16
C LYS A 274 15.72 9.40 -15.73
N ILE A 275 15.51 8.49 -16.69
CA ILE A 275 14.22 8.31 -17.38
C ILE A 275 13.19 7.57 -16.52
N PHE A 276 13.62 6.54 -15.79
CA PHE A 276 12.71 5.66 -15.05
C PHE A 276 11.83 6.38 -13.99
N PRO A 277 12.35 7.32 -13.18
CA PRO A 277 11.53 8.07 -12.22
C PRO A 277 10.48 8.94 -12.90
N TRP A 278 10.83 9.58 -14.01
CA TRP A 278 9.90 10.40 -14.78
C TRP A 278 8.83 9.55 -15.46
N ALA A 279 9.18 8.37 -15.98
CA ALA A 279 8.20 7.43 -16.51
C ALA A 279 7.22 6.96 -15.42
N LEU A 280 7.74 6.62 -14.22
CA LEU A 280 6.91 6.22 -13.09
C LEU A 280 6.01 7.38 -12.61
N LEU A 281 6.54 8.60 -12.60
CA LEU A 281 5.80 9.83 -12.26
C LEU A 281 4.73 10.16 -13.31
N ALA A 282 5.01 9.93 -14.60
CA ALA A 282 4.06 10.12 -15.68
C ALA A 282 2.92 9.10 -15.61
N VAL A 283 3.25 7.83 -15.34
CA VAL A 283 2.25 6.80 -15.03
C VAL A 283 1.43 7.22 -13.81
N PHE A 284 2.06 7.74 -12.76
CA PHE A 284 1.36 8.28 -11.60
C PHE A 284 0.38 9.41 -11.95
N PHE A 285 0.81 10.45 -12.66
CA PHE A 285 -0.06 11.58 -13.04
C PHE A 285 -1.20 11.17 -13.97
N LEU A 286 -0.97 10.17 -14.81
CA LEU A 286 -2.00 9.55 -15.65
C LEU A 286 -3.07 8.88 -14.80
N PHE A 287 -2.67 8.04 -13.84
CA PHE A 287 -3.61 7.39 -12.91
C PHE A 287 -4.31 8.42 -12.00
N LEU A 288 -3.59 9.45 -11.53
CA LEU A 288 -4.14 10.54 -10.73
C LEU A 288 -5.19 11.33 -11.52
N GLY A 289 -4.87 11.73 -12.74
CA GLY A 289 -5.78 12.45 -13.64
C GLY A 289 -7.01 11.62 -13.97
N ALA A 290 -6.85 10.31 -14.22
CA ALA A 290 -7.96 9.39 -14.40
C ALA A 290 -8.82 9.29 -13.13
N GLY A 291 -8.21 9.11 -11.95
CA GLY A 291 -8.92 9.03 -10.67
C GLY A 291 -9.69 10.31 -10.32
N VAL A 292 -9.09 11.48 -10.54
CA VAL A 292 -9.73 12.79 -10.32
C VAL A 292 -10.86 13.02 -11.32
N GLY A 293 -10.66 12.68 -12.60
CA GLY A 293 -11.70 12.78 -13.63
C GLY A 293 -12.92 11.92 -13.30
N LEU A 294 -12.69 10.70 -12.80
CA LEU A 294 -13.73 9.78 -12.32
C LEU A 294 -14.48 10.29 -11.09
N TRP A 295 -13.80 11.04 -10.24
CA TRP A 295 -14.38 11.58 -9.03
C TRP A 295 -15.22 12.84 -9.29
N LEU A 296 -14.78 13.70 -10.22
CA LEU A 296 -15.43 14.98 -10.53
C LEU A 296 -16.60 14.83 -11.49
N THR A 297 -16.48 13.92 -12.46
CA THR A 297 -17.56 13.67 -13.40
C THR A 297 -18.30 12.44 -12.93
N SER A 298 -19.56 12.60 -12.52
CA SER A 298 -20.52 11.50 -12.40
C SER A 298 -20.81 10.81 -13.75
N ALA A 299 -19.94 10.99 -14.74
CA ALA A 299 -20.00 10.42 -16.07
C ALA A 299 -19.64 8.94 -16.01
N SER A 300 -20.36 8.14 -16.80
CA SER A 300 -20.07 6.73 -16.94
C SER A 300 -18.62 6.51 -17.43
N MET A 301 -17.88 5.68 -16.70
CA MET A 301 -16.49 5.31 -16.96
C MET A 301 -16.14 4.90 -18.41
N LYS A 302 -17.14 4.54 -19.23
CA LYS A 302 -16.94 4.14 -20.63
C LYS A 302 -16.23 5.22 -21.44
N VAL A 303 -16.57 6.49 -21.23
CA VAL A 303 -16.01 7.61 -22.03
C VAL A 303 -14.59 7.97 -21.58
N LEU A 304 -14.32 7.91 -20.27
CA LEU A 304 -13.02 8.26 -19.70
C LEU A 304 -11.98 7.16 -19.90
N PHE A 305 -12.33 5.88 -19.78
CA PHE A 305 -11.36 4.80 -19.93
C PHE A 305 -10.86 4.65 -21.37
N MET A 306 -11.75 4.82 -22.36
CA MET A 306 -11.36 4.85 -23.77
C MET A 306 -10.53 6.08 -24.13
N GLY A 307 -10.67 7.23 -23.44
CA GLY A 307 -9.83 8.41 -23.69
C GLY A 307 -8.47 8.37 -22.97
N TYR A 308 -8.46 8.03 -21.69
CA TYR A 308 -7.29 8.15 -20.81
C TYR A 308 -6.32 6.97 -20.84
N PHE A 309 -6.73 5.78 -21.30
CA PHE A 309 -5.78 4.68 -21.54
C PHE A 309 -5.33 4.60 -23.00
N SER A 310 -6.18 4.98 -23.95
CA SER A 310 -5.78 5.00 -25.36
C SER A 310 -4.76 6.10 -25.64
N ALA A 311 -4.91 7.31 -25.08
CA ALA A 311 -3.99 8.41 -25.37
C ALA A 311 -2.57 8.14 -24.85
N PRO A 312 -2.35 7.67 -23.62
CA PRO A 312 -1.01 7.34 -23.14
C PRO A 312 -0.48 6.03 -23.68
N ALA A 313 -1.32 5.02 -23.94
CA ALA A 313 -0.87 3.83 -24.66
C ALA A 313 -0.46 4.17 -26.10
N ALA A 314 -1.15 5.11 -26.76
CA ALA A 314 -0.77 5.64 -28.06
C ALA A 314 0.52 6.46 -27.97
N VAL A 315 0.68 7.31 -26.95
CA VAL A 315 1.93 8.05 -26.73
C VAL A 315 3.10 7.09 -26.44
N LEU A 316 2.91 6.07 -25.60
CA LEU A 316 3.92 5.06 -25.34
C LEU A 316 4.22 4.20 -26.58
N ALA A 317 3.21 3.88 -27.39
CA ALA A 317 3.40 3.19 -28.66
C ALA A 317 4.17 4.05 -29.66
N VAL A 318 3.87 5.35 -29.76
CA VAL A 318 4.58 6.31 -30.61
C VAL A 318 6.03 6.50 -30.13
N LEU A 319 6.25 6.66 -28.82
CA LEU A 319 7.58 6.78 -28.24
C LEU A 319 8.39 5.48 -28.40
N GLY A 320 7.74 4.32 -28.25
CA GLY A 320 8.36 3.02 -28.49
C GLY A 320 8.73 2.81 -29.96
N ALA A 321 7.84 3.18 -30.89
CA ALA A 321 8.10 3.15 -32.33
C ALA A 321 9.22 4.11 -32.74
N ALA A 322 9.23 5.33 -32.19
CA ALA A 322 10.30 6.31 -32.42
C ALA A 322 11.65 5.83 -31.88
N ALA A 323 11.68 5.19 -30.70
CA ALA A 323 12.89 4.62 -30.12
C ALA A 323 13.43 3.45 -30.97
N LEU A 324 12.54 2.57 -31.45
CA LEU A 324 12.89 1.47 -32.36
C LEU A 324 13.41 2.00 -33.71
N GLY A 325 12.78 3.03 -34.28
CA GLY A 325 13.23 3.67 -35.51
C GLY A 325 14.60 4.35 -35.36
N ALA A 326 14.83 5.03 -34.24
CA ALA A 326 16.13 5.63 -33.93
C ALA A 326 17.23 4.58 -33.76
N ALA A 327 16.93 3.44 -33.12
CA ALA A 327 17.85 2.32 -32.98
C ALA A 327 18.18 1.66 -34.33
N ALA A 328 17.18 1.49 -35.20
CA ALA A 328 17.36 0.97 -36.56
C ALA A 328 18.23 1.91 -37.42
N ALA A 329 17.96 3.22 -37.38
CA ALA A 329 18.77 4.22 -38.10
C ALA A 329 20.22 4.29 -37.58
N PHE A 330 20.45 4.06 -36.29
CA PHE A 330 21.80 3.95 -35.72
C PHE A 330 22.51 2.68 -36.18
N GLY A 331 21.79 1.56 -36.25
CA GLY A 331 22.29 0.28 -36.78
C GLY A 331 22.66 0.36 -38.25
N GLU A 332 21.84 1.01 -39.08
CA GLU A 332 22.13 1.22 -40.50
C GLU A 332 23.35 2.13 -40.72
N ARG A 333 23.49 3.23 -39.95
CA ARG A 333 24.70 4.09 -40.04
C ARG A 333 25.96 3.36 -39.63
N ALA A 334 25.91 2.53 -38.59
CA ALA A 334 27.05 1.70 -38.20
C ALA A 334 27.43 0.66 -39.27
N PHE A 335 26.44 0.22 -40.07
CA PHE A 335 26.66 -0.71 -41.18
C PHE A 335 27.14 0.00 -42.46
N THR A 336 26.65 1.21 -42.77
CA THR A 336 27.07 1.98 -43.96
C THR A 336 28.42 2.67 -43.79
N ASP A 337 28.83 3.02 -42.56
CA ASP A 337 30.14 3.65 -42.31
C ASP A 337 31.33 2.66 -42.31
N GLY A 338 31.10 1.37 -42.59
CA GLY A 338 32.17 0.39 -42.86
C GLY A 338 33.18 0.20 -41.73
N ARG A 339 32.91 0.72 -40.52
CA ARG A 339 33.73 0.45 -39.34
C ARG A 339 33.31 -0.89 -38.78
N SER A 340 34.06 -1.93 -39.13
CA SER A 340 33.91 -3.23 -38.48
C SER A 340 33.99 -3.03 -36.96
N LEU A 341 33.00 -3.55 -36.24
CA LEU A 341 32.98 -3.58 -34.78
C LEU A 341 34.25 -4.22 -34.17
N ALA A 342 35.07 -4.89 -35.00
CA ALA A 342 36.37 -5.45 -34.64
C ALA A 342 37.46 -4.41 -34.32
N GLN A 343 37.36 -3.14 -34.75
CA GLN A 343 38.38 -2.12 -34.42
C GLN A 343 38.12 -1.35 -33.12
N THR A 344 36.95 -1.51 -32.49
CA THR A 344 36.58 -0.71 -31.29
C THR A 344 36.87 -1.42 -29.97
N PHE A 345 37.37 -2.66 -30.00
CA PHE A 345 37.69 -3.46 -28.79
C PHE A 345 39.17 -3.93 -28.73
N SER A 346 40.07 -3.24 -29.41
CA SER A 346 41.51 -3.38 -29.18
C SER A 346 42.04 -2.18 -28.40
N PHE A 347 41.72 -2.10 -27.11
CA PHE A 347 42.52 -1.44 -26.07
C PHE A 347 42.15 -1.99 -24.69
#